data_AF-A0A401JGR4-F1
#
_entry.id   AF-A0A401JGR4-F1
#
_cell.length_a   1.000
_cell.length_b   1.000
_cell.length_c   1.000
_cell.angle_alpha   90.00
_cell.angle_beta   90.00
_cell.angle_gamma   90.00
#
_symmetry.space_group_name_H-M   'P 1'
#
loop_
_entity.id
_entity.type
_entity.pdbx_description
1 polymer ?
#
loop_
_entity_poly.entity_id
_entity_poly.type
_entity_poly.pdbx_seq_one_letter_code
_entity_poly.pdbx_strand_id
1 'polypeptide(L)'
;MNKLAKKLLWVVLLWPMLGLAESMTELDYLDQDPGTAAYPTRILVNKKFMRMDSGKDAGDFILMDRHTGTVYNVIRSEANIYRYNPHPVTLAKPTPWKIQEQVKQLPGNTRKFTIGVNGKPCMEITATDKLLPDVTSALATYRQTLSWVEALTWQRTPPEMRDQCDLAQHVFEIRRTLQYGLPIEEVYANGRSRRYVSHSTHASQAALFELPPKYKIINADQVQGK
;
A
#
# COMPACT_ATOMS: atom_id res chain seq x y z
N MET A 1 -11.09 3.95 -76.96
CA MET A 1 -11.21 5.23 -76.23
C MET A 1 -12.23 5.08 -75.11
N ASN A 2 -11.98 5.73 -73.97
CA ASN A 2 -12.84 5.93 -72.78
C ASN A 2 -12.77 4.92 -71.61
N LYS A 3 -11.78 5.24 -70.75
CA LYS A 3 -11.72 5.12 -69.29
C LYS A 3 -13.09 5.24 -68.59
N LEU A 4 -13.42 4.31 -67.69
CA LEU A 4 -14.31 4.53 -66.54
C LEU A 4 -13.84 3.57 -65.42
N ALA A 5 -12.94 4.02 -64.56
CA ALA A 5 -13.21 4.59 -63.24
C ALA A 5 -13.24 3.53 -62.12
N LYS A 6 -12.04 3.31 -61.55
CA LYS A 6 -11.79 2.76 -60.22
C LYS A 6 -12.69 3.43 -59.17
N LYS A 7 -13.46 2.65 -58.42
CA LYS A 7 -13.85 2.98 -57.04
C LYS A 7 -13.87 1.70 -56.20
N LEU A 8 -12.72 1.38 -55.61
CA LEU A 8 -12.63 0.43 -54.51
C LEU A 8 -13.08 1.18 -53.25
N LEU A 9 -14.30 0.92 -52.78
CA LEU A 9 -14.80 1.48 -51.51
C LEU A 9 -14.04 0.80 -50.36
N TRP A 10 -13.16 1.54 -49.70
CA TRP A 10 -12.63 1.16 -48.39
C TRP A 10 -13.70 1.47 -47.34
N VAL A 11 -14.42 0.44 -46.89
CA VAL A 11 -15.27 0.53 -45.70
C VAL A 11 -14.34 0.44 -44.49
N VAL A 12 -13.93 1.59 -43.95
CA VAL A 12 -13.30 1.67 -42.63
C VAL A 12 -14.40 1.44 -41.60
N LEU A 13 -14.46 0.23 -41.06
CA LEU A 13 -15.21 -0.08 -39.85
C LEU A 13 -14.61 0.72 -38.69
N LEU A 14 -15.17 1.91 -38.44
CA LEU A 14 -15.02 2.64 -37.19
C LEU A 14 -15.76 1.86 -36.11
N TRP A 15 -15.11 0.84 -35.54
CA TRP A 15 -15.54 0.30 -34.27
C TRP A 15 -15.34 1.42 -33.23
N PRO A 16 -16.40 1.91 -32.57
CA PRO A 16 -16.21 2.77 -31.42
C PRO A 16 -15.44 1.94 -30.40
N MET A 17 -14.22 2.35 -30.09
CA MET A 17 -13.56 1.91 -28.87
C MET A 17 -14.42 2.43 -27.72
N LEU A 18 -15.41 1.64 -27.31
CA LEU A 18 -16.02 1.75 -25.99
C LEU A 18 -14.88 1.48 -25.02
N GLY A 19 -14.20 2.56 -24.61
CA GLY A 19 -13.23 2.50 -23.53
C GLY A 19 -13.96 1.93 -22.33
N LEU A 20 -13.58 0.71 -21.92
CA LEU A 20 -14.04 0.16 -20.66
C LEU A 20 -13.67 1.16 -19.58
N ALA A 21 -14.67 1.72 -18.90
CA ALA A 21 -14.45 2.58 -17.76
C ALA A 21 -13.56 1.82 -16.78
N GLU A 22 -12.38 2.38 -16.47
CA GLU A 22 -11.47 1.76 -15.51
C GLU A 22 -12.21 1.61 -14.18
N SER A 23 -12.12 0.44 -13.54
CA SER A 23 -12.72 0.21 -12.24
C SER A 23 -11.74 0.54 -11.12
N MET A 24 -12.25 0.84 -9.93
CA MET A 24 -11.47 0.88 -8.70
C MET A 24 -12.12 0.02 -7.62
N THR A 25 -11.31 -0.61 -6.78
CA THR A 25 -11.74 -1.30 -5.56
C THR A 25 -11.52 -0.37 -4.37
N GLU A 26 -12.56 -0.22 -3.56
CA GLU A 26 -12.55 0.50 -2.30
C GLU A 26 -12.58 -0.50 -1.13
N LEU A 27 -11.74 -0.29 -0.13
CA LEU A 27 -11.67 -1.10 1.08
C LEU A 27 -11.69 -0.19 2.30
N ASP A 28 -12.56 -0.51 3.24
CA ASP A 28 -12.69 0.20 4.50
C ASP A 28 -12.04 -0.57 5.63
N TYR A 29 -11.29 0.15 6.45
CA TYR A 29 -10.63 -0.34 7.65
C TYR A 29 -10.99 0.54 8.84
N LEU A 30 -10.84 -0.03 10.03
CA LEU A 30 -10.75 0.69 11.29
C LEU A 30 -9.34 0.51 11.83
N ASP A 31 -8.61 1.61 11.89
CA ASP A 31 -7.29 1.68 12.52
C ASP A 31 -7.45 2.18 13.96
N GLN A 32 -6.57 1.73 14.84
CA GLN A 32 -6.58 2.14 16.23
C GLN A 32 -5.15 2.29 16.74
N ASP A 33 -4.86 3.46 17.31
CA ASP A 33 -3.62 3.67 18.06
C ASP A 33 -3.82 3.32 19.54
N PRO A 34 -2.75 2.96 20.27
CA PRO A 34 -2.86 2.46 21.64
C PRO A 34 -3.53 3.49 22.54
N GLY A 35 -4.57 3.07 23.28
CA GLY A 35 -5.30 3.94 24.20
C GLY A 35 -6.25 4.94 23.52
N THR A 36 -6.44 4.86 22.20
CA THR A 36 -7.37 5.73 21.46
C THR A 36 -8.60 4.97 20.96
N ALA A 37 -9.63 5.70 20.55
CA ALA A 37 -10.76 5.11 19.84
C ALA A 37 -10.36 4.75 18.39
N ALA A 38 -10.92 3.67 17.87
CA ALA A 38 -10.71 3.30 16.47
C ALA A 38 -11.28 4.36 15.52
N TYR A 39 -10.60 4.60 14.41
CA TYR A 39 -10.95 5.59 13.39
C TYR A 39 -10.96 4.96 11.99
N PRO A 40 -11.84 5.44 11.09
CA PRO A 40 -11.95 4.89 9.76
C PRO A 40 -10.76 5.28 8.89
N THR A 41 -10.29 4.33 8.11
CA THR A 41 -9.37 4.54 6.99
C THR A 41 -9.88 3.81 5.77
N ARG A 42 -9.48 4.28 4.59
CA ARG A 42 -9.94 3.77 3.31
C ARG A 42 -8.77 3.58 2.37
N ILE A 43 -8.80 2.48 1.63
CA ILE A 43 -7.86 2.18 0.54
C ILE A 43 -8.64 2.14 -0.77
N LEU A 44 -8.16 2.85 -1.78
CA LEU A 44 -8.68 2.83 -3.15
C LEU A 44 -7.61 2.26 -4.08
N VAL A 45 -7.93 1.28 -4.91
CA VAL A 45 -7.00 0.66 -5.86
C VAL A 45 -7.60 0.62 -7.26
N ASN A 46 -6.89 1.19 -8.23
CA ASN A 46 -7.14 0.94 -9.66
C ASN A 46 -5.86 0.40 -10.32
N LYS A 47 -5.81 0.23 -11.65
CA LYS A 47 -4.66 -0.40 -12.30
C LYS A 47 -3.37 0.40 -12.13
N LYS A 48 -3.47 1.72 -11.99
CA LYS A 48 -2.34 2.65 -11.98
C LYS A 48 -1.93 3.08 -10.57
N PHE A 49 -2.87 3.15 -9.65
CA PHE A 49 -2.67 3.80 -8.35
C PHE A 49 -3.27 3.00 -7.20
N MET A 50 -2.66 3.17 -6.03
CA MET A 50 -3.28 2.91 -4.73
C MET A 50 -3.34 4.21 -3.96
N ARG A 51 -4.48 4.55 -3.36
CA ARG A 51 -4.64 5.68 -2.46
C ARG A 51 -5.06 5.20 -1.08
N MET A 52 -4.54 5.84 -0.04
CA MET A 52 -4.99 5.65 1.34
C MET A 52 -5.42 7.00 1.93
N ASP A 53 -6.60 7.07 2.54
CA ASP A 53 -7.10 8.27 3.23
C ASP A 53 -8.02 7.91 4.41
N SER A 54 -8.64 8.94 5.01
CA SER A 54 -9.57 8.79 6.14
C SER A 54 -11.03 8.56 5.74
N GLY A 55 -11.29 8.21 4.47
CA GLY A 55 -12.65 8.18 3.90
C GLY A 55 -13.16 9.55 3.45
N LYS A 56 -12.32 10.60 3.55
CA LYS A 56 -12.65 11.97 3.14
C LYS A 56 -11.80 12.40 1.94
N ASP A 57 -12.42 12.60 0.79
CA ASP A 57 -11.73 12.94 -0.46
C ASP A 57 -10.90 14.22 -0.37
N ALA A 58 -11.41 15.21 0.38
CA ALA A 58 -10.78 16.50 0.62
C ALA A 58 -9.72 16.50 1.75
N GLY A 59 -9.49 15.36 2.41
CA GLY A 59 -8.48 15.22 3.46
C GLY A 59 -7.08 14.94 2.91
N ASP A 60 -6.12 14.81 3.84
CA ASP A 60 -4.79 14.30 3.55
C ASP A 60 -4.86 12.87 3.02
N PHE A 61 -3.93 12.51 2.15
CA PHE A 61 -3.92 11.19 1.55
C PHE A 61 -2.51 10.76 1.15
N ILE A 62 -2.35 9.44 1.09
CA ILE A 62 -1.20 8.80 0.48
C ILE A 62 -1.62 8.32 -0.90
N LEU A 63 -0.78 8.54 -1.90
CA LEU A 63 -0.95 8.03 -3.26
C LEU A 63 0.31 7.27 -3.66
N MET A 64 0.15 6.04 -4.13
CA MET A 64 1.22 5.25 -4.72
C MET A 64 0.95 5.09 -6.21
N ASP A 65 1.92 5.48 -7.04
CA ASP A 65 2.01 5.03 -8.43
C ASP A 65 2.46 3.56 -8.44
N ARG A 66 1.60 2.67 -8.94
CA ARG A 66 1.84 1.22 -8.94
C ARG A 66 2.85 0.79 -9.99
N HIS A 67 3.07 1.59 -11.04
CA HIS A 67 4.01 1.27 -12.10
C HIS A 67 5.44 1.56 -11.66
N THR A 68 5.65 2.73 -11.04
CA THR A 68 6.98 3.12 -10.56
C THR A 68 7.24 2.69 -9.12
N GLY A 69 6.20 2.35 -8.36
CA GLY A 69 6.28 2.11 -6.92
C GLY A 69 6.47 3.38 -6.10
N THR A 70 6.42 4.58 -6.71
CA THR A 70 6.62 5.85 -6.01
C THR A 70 5.43 6.16 -5.11
N VAL A 71 5.71 6.53 -3.86
CA VAL A 71 4.69 6.93 -2.87
C VAL A 71 4.74 8.44 -2.65
N TYR A 72 3.58 9.06 -2.55
CA TYR A 72 3.37 10.48 -2.30
C TYR A 72 2.49 10.63 -1.07
N ASN A 73 3.01 11.27 -0.02
CA ASN A 73 2.23 11.67 1.14
C ASN A 73 1.82 13.14 0.99
N VAL A 74 0.53 13.38 0.83
CA VAL A 74 -0.04 14.70 0.53
C VAL A 74 -0.64 15.30 1.80
N ILE A 75 0.02 16.34 2.30
CA ILE A 75 -0.41 17.08 3.50
C ILE A 75 -1.00 18.41 3.03
N ARG A 76 -2.33 18.49 3.00
CA ARG A 76 -3.06 19.63 2.41
C ARG A 76 -2.94 20.89 3.23
N SER A 77 -2.93 20.78 4.56
CA SER A 77 -2.75 21.90 5.48
C SER A 77 -1.43 22.64 5.27
N GLU A 78 -0.41 21.95 4.76
CA GLU A 78 0.92 22.49 4.48
C GLU A 78 1.16 22.80 3.00
N ALA A 79 0.23 22.44 2.11
CA ALA A 79 0.44 22.44 0.66
C ALA A 79 1.73 21.71 0.23
N ASN A 80 2.07 20.61 0.91
CA ASN A 80 3.26 19.81 0.68
C ASN A 80 2.91 18.41 0.16
N ILE A 81 3.79 17.87 -0.69
CA ILE A 81 3.79 16.47 -1.13
C ILE A 81 5.16 15.89 -0.79
N TYR A 82 5.22 14.95 0.14
CA TYR A 82 6.44 14.20 0.43
C TYR A 82 6.53 12.99 -0.49
N ARG A 83 7.53 12.96 -1.37
CA ARG A 83 7.77 11.90 -2.34
C ARG A 83 8.78 10.89 -1.80
N TYR A 84 8.44 9.62 -1.92
CA TYR A 84 9.25 8.46 -1.55
C TYR A 84 9.46 7.58 -2.77
N ASN A 85 10.70 7.50 -3.23
CA ASN A 85 11.08 6.62 -4.33
C ASN A 85 11.44 5.23 -3.78
N PRO A 86 11.22 4.14 -4.54
CA PRO A 86 11.68 2.83 -4.14
C PRO A 86 13.22 2.80 -4.14
N HIS A 87 13.80 2.39 -3.02
CA HIS A 87 15.23 2.18 -2.86
C HIS A 87 15.49 0.79 -2.27
N PRO A 88 16.61 0.13 -2.65
CA PRO A 88 17.01 -1.10 -2.00
C PRO A 88 17.39 -0.83 -0.53
N VAL A 89 16.95 -1.70 0.37
CA VAL A 89 17.39 -1.68 1.76
C VAL A 89 18.85 -2.15 1.81
N THR A 90 19.75 -1.29 2.31
CA THR A 90 21.18 -1.61 2.48
C THR A 90 21.53 -2.01 3.93
N LEU A 91 20.61 -1.78 4.87
CA LEU A 91 20.78 -2.21 6.26
C LEU A 91 20.87 -3.74 6.32
N ALA A 92 21.95 -4.24 6.93
CA ALA A 92 22.08 -5.67 7.22
C ALA A 92 21.15 -6.07 8.37
N LYS A 93 20.64 -7.30 8.33
CA LYS A 93 19.85 -7.86 9.44
C LYS A 93 20.74 -7.90 10.71
N PRO A 94 20.27 -7.36 11.85
CA PRO A 94 20.97 -7.49 13.12
C PRO A 94 21.23 -8.95 13.47
N THR A 95 22.34 -9.26 14.16
CA THR A 95 22.63 -10.63 14.61
C THR A 95 22.42 -10.72 16.13
N PRO A 96 21.69 -11.72 16.65
CA PRO A 96 20.97 -12.77 15.92
C PRO A 96 19.72 -12.26 15.18
N TRP A 97 19.29 -12.98 14.13
CA TRP A 97 17.99 -12.78 13.47
C TRP A 97 17.27 -14.11 13.29
N LYS A 98 16.50 -14.51 14.30
CA LYS A 98 15.71 -15.75 14.26
C LYS A 98 14.23 -15.38 14.20
N ILE A 99 13.58 -15.66 13.08
CA ILE A 99 12.13 -15.48 12.95
C ILE A 99 11.40 -16.67 13.58
N GLN A 100 10.35 -16.36 14.33
CA GLN A 100 9.37 -17.32 14.81
C GLN A 100 8.03 -17.04 14.14
N GLU A 101 7.38 -18.10 13.70
CA GLU A 101 6.04 -18.02 13.14
C GLU A 101 5.18 -19.15 13.70
N GLN A 102 3.95 -18.84 14.09
CA GLN A 102 2.95 -19.83 14.48
C GLN A 102 1.69 -19.58 13.68
N VAL A 103 1.14 -20.62 13.07
CA VAL A 103 0.00 -20.51 12.16
C VAL A 103 -1.13 -21.40 12.64
N LYS A 104 -2.33 -20.84 12.69
CA LYS A 104 -3.57 -21.52 12.99
C LYS A 104 -4.55 -21.34 11.84
N GLN A 105 -4.96 -22.45 11.25
CA GLN A 105 -6.06 -22.45 10.29
C GLN A 105 -7.38 -22.10 11.00
N LEU A 106 -8.13 -21.17 10.41
CA LEU A 106 -9.50 -20.83 10.83
C LEU A 106 -10.50 -21.33 9.76
N PRO A 107 -11.82 -21.30 10.04
CA PRO A 107 -12.83 -21.68 9.06
C PRO A 107 -12.72 -20.88 7.75
N GLY A 108 -13.11 -21.53 6.65
CA GLY A 108 -12.96 -20.97 5.31
C GLY A 108 -11.50 -20.86 4.89
N ASN A 109 -11.17 -19.76 4.21
CA ASN A 109 -9.86 -19.50 3.63
C ASN A 109 -8.97 -18.62 4.53
N THR A 110 -9.27 -18.58 5.83
CA THR A 110 -8.68 -17.65 6.78
C THR A 110 -7.60 -18.33 7.62
N ARG A 111 -6.48 -17.64 7.85
CA ARG A 111 -5.40 -18.08 8.75
C ARG A 111 -5.12 -16.98 9.76
N LYS A 112 -4.93 -17.38 11.01
CA LYS A 112 -4.41 -16.52 12.07
C LYS A 112 -2.97 -16.92 12.35
N PHE A 113 -2.04 -15.98 12.37
CA PHE A 113 -0.63 -16.26 12.56
C PHE A 113 0.08 -15.16 13.32
N THR A 114 1.14 -15.54 14.03
CA THR A 114 2.02 -14.61 14.74
C THR A 114 3.38 -14.57 14.08
N ILE A 115 4.02 -13.40 14.10
CA ILE A 115 5.42 -13.22 13.71
C ILE A 115 6.16 -12.67 14.92
N GLY A 116 7.28 -13.31 15.25
CA GLY A 116 8.22 -12.87 16.28
C GLY A 116 9.66 -12.88 15.77
N VAL A 117 10.52 -12.13 16.45
CA VAL A 117 11.97 -12.12 16.20
C VAL A 117 12.72 -12.32 17.51
N ASN A 118 13.71 -13.22 17.48
CA ASN A 118 14.56 -13.55 18.62
C ASN A 118 13.77 -13.88 19.91
N GLY A 119 12.62 -14.54 19.76
CA GLY A 119 11.75 -14.93 20.88
C GLY A 119 10.79 -13.83 21.36
N LYS A 120 10.86 -12.62 20.79
CA LYS A 120 9.91 -11.53 21.07
C LYS A 120 8.75 -11.55 20.07
N PRO A 121 7.48 -11.59 20.50
CA PRO A 121 6.33 -11.46 19.60
C PRO A 121 6.26 -10.04 19.05
N CYS A 122 6.07 -9.91 17.73
CA CYS A 122 6.05 -8.62 17.05
C CYS A 122 4.67 -8.28 16.49
N MET A 123 3.95 -9.26 15.97
CA MET A 123 2.61 -9.01 15.42
C MET A 123 1.78 -10.28 15.38
N GLU A 124 0.47 -10.09 15.38
CA GLU A 124 -0.53 -11.10 15.11
C GLU A 124 -1.38 -10.64 13.93
N ILE A 125 -1.63 -11.53 12.97
CA ILE A 125 -2.36 -11.22 11.75
C ILE A 125 -3.42 -12.30 11.54
N THR A 126 -4.64 -11.87 11.25
CA THR A 126 -5.65 -12.72 10.64
C THR A 126 -5.77 -12.32 9.18
N ALA A 127 -5.47 -13.24 8.26
CA ALA A 127 -5.52 -13.01 6.82
C ALA A 127 -6.42 -14.02 6.13
N THR A 128 -7.04 -13.60 5.03
CA THR A 128 -7.89 -14.46 4.20
C THR A 128 -7.33 -14.57 2.79
N ASP A 129 -7.19 -15.81 2.31
CA ASP A 129 -6.71 -16.04 0.96
C ASP A 129 -7.79 -15.71 -0.08
N LYS A 130 -7.34 -15.42 -1.31
CA LYS A 130 -8.16 -15.10 -2.49
C LYS A 130 -9.01 -13.83 -2.42
N LEU A 131 -9.20 -13.21 -1.25
CA LEU A 131 -9.87 -11.92 -1.14
C LEU A 131 -8.96 -10.82 -1.70
N LEU A 132 -9.41 -10.18 -2.78
CA LEU A 132 -8.80 -8.98 -3.38
C LEU A 132 -7.26 -9.10 -3.60
N PRO A 133 -6.78 -10.11 -4.35
CA PRO A 133 -5.34 -10.35 -4.52
C PRO A 133 -4.60 -9.17 -5.17
N ASP A 134 -5.27 -8.40 -6.03
CA ASP A 134 -4.70 -7.17 -6.61
C ASP A 134 -4.39 -6.11 -5.53
N VAL A 135 -5.27 -5.98 -4.55
CA VAL A 135 -5.09 -5.06 -3.42
C VAL A 135 -3.98 -5.54 -2.51
N THR A 136 -3.91 -6.84 -2.21
CA THR A 136 -2.81 -7.42 -1.44
C THR A 136 -1.46 -7.16 -2.12
N SER A 137 -1.40 -7.25 -3.45
CA SER A 137 -0.19 -6.93 -4.24
C SER A 137 0.16 -5.43 -4.17
N ALA A 138 -0.84 -4.54 -4.27
CA ALA A 138 -0.64 -3.10 -4.11
C ALA A 138 -0.10 -2.75 -2.70
N LEU A 139 -0.67 -3.35 -1.66
CA LEU A 139 -0.19 -3.21 -0.27
C LEU A 139 1.24 -3.71 -0.09
N ALA A 140 1.59 -4.85 -0.70
CA ALA A 140 2.96 -5.37 -0.66
C ALA A 140 3.95 -4.40 -1.30
N THR A 141 3.59 -3.82 -2.45
CA THR A 141 4.40 -2.82 -3.15
C THR A 141 4.57 -1.58 -2.29
N TYR A 142 3.48 -1.06 -1.71
CA TYR A 142 3.51 0.10 -0.82
C TYR A 142 4.42 -0.10 0.39
N ARG A 143 4.24 -1.20 1.13
CA ARG A 143 5.09 -1.53 2.28
C ARG A 143 6.55 -1.70 1.87
N GLN A 144 6.81 -2.30 0.71
CA GLN A 144 8.17 -2.48 0.19
C GLN A 144 8.83 -1.15 -0.18
N THR A 145 8.12 -0.22 -0.81
CA THR A 145 8.66 1.11 -1.14
C THR A 145 9.12 1.85 0.12
N LEU A 146 8.35 1.77 1.20
CA LEU A 146 8.67 2.48 2.44
C LEU A 146 9.82 1.83 3.24
N SER A 147 10.13 0.55 3.00
CA SER A 147 11.12 -0.21 3.78
C SER A 147 12.49 0.45 3.92
N TRP A 148 12.95 1.19 2.91
CA TRP A 148 14.22 1.91 2.99
C TRP A 148 14.16 3.09 3.96
N VAL A 149 13.08 3.89 3.92
CA VAL A 149 12.89 4.98 4.89
C VAL A 149 12.68 4.45 6.30
N GLU A 150 12.01 3.32 6.45
CA GLU A 150 11.85 2.65 7.74
C GLU A 150 13.19 2.17 8.31
N ALA A 151 14.06 1.62 7.45
CA ALA A 151 15.43 1.26 7.85
C ALA A 151 16.27 2.47 8.27
N LEU A 152 16.17 3.59 7.55
CA LEU A 152 16.86 4.84 7.91
C LEU A 152 16.34 5.43 9.22
N THR A 153 15.02 5.44 9.40
CA THR A 153 14.37 5.88 10.64
C THR A 153 14.90 5.06 11.81
N TRP A 154 14.92 3.73 11.69
CA TRP A 154 15.46 2.84 12.72
C TRP A 154 16.95 3.10 13.01
N GLN A 155 17.77 3.36 12.00
CA GLN A 155 19.19 3.71 12.19
C GLN A 155 19.37 5.05 12.92
N ARG A 156 18.45 6.01 12.76
CA ARG A 156 18.50 7.30 13.48
C ARG A 156 17.88 7.23 14.87
N THR A 157 16.97 6.30 15.12
CA THR A 157 16.43 6.05 16.47
C THR A 157 17.58 5.73 17.43
N PRO A 158 17.63 6.34 18.64
CA PRO A 158 18.63 6.02 19.64
C PRO A 158 18.67 4.52 19.96
N PRO A 159 19.85 3.88 20.14
CA PRO A 159 19.97 2.43 20.30
C PRO A 159 19.04 1.82 21.37
N GLU A 160 18.83 2.53 22.47
CA GLU A 160 17.96 2.14 23.58
C GLU A 160 16.47 2.18 23.25
N MET A 161 16.08 2.90 22.21
CA MET A 161 14.71 3.01 21.70
C MET A 161 14.45 2.12 20.48
N ARG A 162 15.48 1.45 19.94
CA ARG A 162 15.34 0.58 18.77
C ARG A 162 14.64 -0.72 19.13
N ASP A 163 13.58 -1.04 18.40
CA ASP A 163 12.93 -2.34 18.48
C ASP A 163 13.24 -3.19 17.24
N GLN A 164 13.58 -4.46 17.44
CA GLN A 164 13.76 -5.40 16.33
C GLN A 164 12.42 -5.76 15.67
N CYS A 165 11.31 -5.57 16.39
CA CYS A 165 9.98 -5.74 15.81
C CYS A 165 9.69 -4.73 14.71
N ASP A 166 10.18 -3.49 14.81
CA ASP A 166 10.04 -2.48 13.76
C ASP A 166 10.70 -2.96 12.45
N LEU A 167 11.91 -3.51 12.55
CA LEU A 167 12.63 -4.07 11.40
C LEU A 167 11.93 -5.31 10.82
N ALA A 168 11.37 -6.18 11.67
CA ALA A 168 10.65 -7.36 11.19
C ALA A 168 9.39 -6.96 10.40
N GLN A 169 8.59 -6.05 10.96
CA GLN A 169 7.31 -5.63 10.39
C GLN A 169 7.47 -4.76 9.13
N HIS A 170 8.43 -3.83 9.15
CA HIS A 170 8.49 -2.74 8.17
C HIS A 170 9.67 -2.83 7.19
N VAL A 171 10.63 -3.74 7.41
CA VAL A 171 11.84 -3.82 6.59
C VAL A 171 12.08 -5.22 6.03
N PHE A 172 12.29 -6.21 6.90
CA PHE A 172 12.86 -7.49 6.50
C PHE A 172 11.86 -8.61 6.24
N GLU A 173 10.70 -8.58 6.89
CA GLU A 173 9.71 -9.67 6.82
C GLU A 173 8.35 -9.21 6.27
N ILE A 174 8.31 -8.06 5.55
CA ILE A 174 7.08 -7.52 4.92
C ILE A 174 6.31 -8.59 4.16
N ARG A 175 7.02 -9.40 3.35
CA ARG A 175 6.38 -10.47 2.56
C ARG A 175 5.70 -11.52 3.43
N ARG A 176 6.24 -11.83 4.62
CA ARG A 176 5.61 -12.76 5.56
C ARG A 176 4.30 -12.20 6.09
N THR A 177 4.21 -10.88 6.30
CA THR A 177 2.98 -10.23 6.78
C THR A 177 1.79 -10.35 5.81
N LEU A 178 2.06 -10.65 4.54
CA LEU A 178 1.04 -10.75 3.48
C LEU A 178 0.98 -12.15 2.83
N GLN A 179 1.76 -13.12 3.33
CA GLN A 179 1.93 -14.41 2.64
C GLN A 179 0.67 -15.28 2.60
N TYR A 180 -0.32 -14.98 3.46
CA TYR A 180 -1.58 -15.70 3.55
C TYR A 180 -2.78 -14.94 2.97
N GLY A 181 -2.55 -13.85 2.22
CA GLY A 181 -3.59 -13.08 1.55
C GLY A 181 -3.84 -11.71 2.18
N LEU A 182 -5.05 -11.17 2.03
CA LEU A 182 -5.40 -9.86 2.56
C LEU A 182 -5.51 -9.92 4.09
N PRO A 183 -4.77 -9.08 4.84
CA PRO A 183 -4.98 -8.94 6.27
C PRO A 183 -6.37 -8.35 6.55
N ILE A 184 -7.18 -9.10 7.30
CA ILE A 184 -8.48 -8.64 7.80
C ILE A 184 -8.40 -8.19 9.25
N GLU A 185 -7.34 -8.57 9.96
CA GLU A 185 -6.98 -8.03 11.26
C GLU A 185 -5.45 -8.04 11.40
N GLU A 186 -4.87 -6.95 11.88
CA GLU A 186 -3.45 -6.84 12.24
C GLU A 186 -3.35 -6.21 13.63
N VAL A 187 -2.59 -6.83 14.52
CA VAL A 187 -2.27 -6.30 15.85
C VAL A 187 -0.76 -6.26 16.00
N TYR A 188 -0.23 -5.07 16.28
CA TYR A 188 1.20 -4.80 16.37
C TYR A 188 1.66 -4.83 17.84
N ALA A 189 2.94 -5.12 18.08
CA ALA A 189 3.50 -5.19 19.44
C ALA A 189 3.39 -3.88 20.24
N ASN A 190 3.33 -2.74 19.56
CA ASN A 190 3.11 -1.44 20.19
C ASN A 190 1.64 -1.18 20.56
N GLY A 191 0.72 -2.11 20.28
CA GLY A 191 -0.71 -1.99 20.57
C GLY A 191 -1.54 -1.35 19.47
N ARG A 192 -0.92 -0.91 18.36
CA ARG A 192 -1.67 -0.47 17.18
C ARG A 192 -2.44 -1.65 16.60
N SER A 193 -3.61 -1.39 16.04
CA SER A 193 -4.36 -2.40 15.31
C SER A 193 -5.04 -1.85 14.06
N ARG A 194 -5.35 -2.76 13.15
CA ARG A 194 -6.11 -2.50 11.92
C ARG A 194 -7.10 -3.63 11.73
N ARG A 195 -8.37 -3.30 11.45
CA ARG A 195 -9.42 -4.29 11.18
C ARG A 195 -10.19 -3.93 9.92
N TYR A 196 -10.27 -4.89 9.00
CA TYR A 196 -11.07 -4.80 7.80
C TYR A 196 -12.56 -4.69 8.13
N VAL A 197 -13.28 -3.86 7.38
CA VAL A 197 -14.72 -3.65 7.53
C VAL A 197 -15.47 -4.14 6.29
N SER A 198 -15.19 -3.55 5.13
CA SER A 198 -15.93 -3.80 3.89
C SER A 198 -15.07 -3.55 2.66
N HIS A 199 -15.57 -4.00 1.51
CA HIS A 199 -15.06 -3.58 0.22
C HIS A 199 -16.19 -3.40 -0.78
N SER A 200 -15.94 -2.61 -1.82
CA SER A 200 -16.83 -2.43 -2.96
C SER A 200 -16.02 -2.14 -4.23
N THR A 201 -16.66 -2.28 -5.39
CA THR A 201 -16.03 -1.95 -6.68
C THR A 201 -16.88 -0.95 -7.42
N HIS A 202 -16.25 0.10 -7.91
CA HIS A 202 -16.89 1.24 -8.57
C HIS A 202 -16.19 1.59 -9.88
N ALA A 203 -16.80 2.46 -10.67
CA ALA A 203 -16.07 3.17 -11.72
C ALA A 203 -14.97 4.03 -11.08
N SER A 204 -13.78 4.02 -11.67
CA SER A 204 -12.63 4.78 -11.18
C SER A 204 -12.87 6.27 -11.37
N GLN A 205 -12.65 7.03 -10.30
CA GLN A 205 -12.78 8.48 -10.29
C GLN A 205 -11.39 9.10 -10.39
N ALA A 206 -11.00 9.55 -11.59
CA ALA A 206 -9.64 10.03 -11.87
C ALA A 206 -9.15 11.10 -10.87
N ALA A 207 -10.02 12.04 -10.50
CA ALA A 207 -9.71 13.12 -9.57
C ALA A 207 -9.25 12.65 -8.17
N LEU A 208 -9.62 11.44 -7.74
CA LEU A 208 -9.14 10.88 -6.47
C LEU A 208 -7.66 10.45 -6.52
N PHE A 209 -7.11 10.25 -7.72
CA PHE A 209 -5.74 9.77 -7.92
C PHE A 209 -4.81 10.83 -8.51
N GLU A 210 -5.22 12.11 -8.47
CA GLU A 210 -4.40 13.23 -8.93
C GLU A 210 -3.67 13.89 -7.77
N LEU A 211 -2.41 14.25 -8.01
CA LEU A 211 -1.65 15.10 -7.10
C LEU A 211 -2.07 16.57 -7.27
N PRO A 212 -2.24 17.34 -6.18
CA PRO A 212 -2.55 18.76 -6.29
C PRO A 212 -1.43 19.53 -7.03
N PRO A 213 -1.71 20.18 -8.16
CA PRO A 213 -0.65 20.67 -9.07
C PRO A 213 0.18 21.83 -8.52
N LYS A 214 -0.30 22.52 -7.47
CA LYS A 214 0.36 23.69 -6.87
C LYS A 214 1.12 23.38 -5.59
N TYR A 215 1.12 22.12 -5.14
CA TYR A 215 1.78 21.76 -3.90
C TYR A 215 3.29 21.60 -4.12
N LYS A 216 4.06 21.94 -3.09
CA LYS A 216 5.50 21.79 -3.11
C LYS A 216 5.86 20.32 -2.95
N ILE A 217 6.55 19.75 -3.93
CA ILE A 217 7.10 18.40 -3.81
C ILE A 217 8.42 18.44 -3.05
N ILE A 218 8.49 17.67 -1.97
CA ILE A 218 9.67 17.46 -1.13
C ILE A 218 10.11 16.02 -1.29
N ASN A 219 11.35 15.82 -1.69
CA ASN A 219 11.96 14.50 -1.79
C ASN A 219 12.33 14.01 -0.39
N ALA A 220 11.52 13.12 0.17
CA ALA A 220 11.70 12.64 1.55
C ALA A 220 13.02 11.87 1.71
N ASP A 221 13.46 11.19 0.66
CA ASP A 221 14.79 10.56 0.52
C ASP A 221 15.94 11.56 0.68
N GLN A 222 15.77 12.80 0.22
CA GLN A 222 16.81 13.84 0.27
C GLN A 222 16.81 14.64 1.57
N VAL A 223 15.67 14.75 2.25
CA VAL A 223 15.57 15.42 3.56
C VAL A 223 16.15 14.54 4.65
N GLN A 224 15.98 13.22 4.54
CA GLN A 224 16.52 12.27 5.49
C GLN A 224 18.02 12.05 5.31
N GLY A 225 18.58 12.19 4.10
CA GLY A 225 20.03 12.00 3.85
C GLY A 225 20.98 13.06 4.44
N LYS A 226 20.50 13.97 5.28
CA LYS A 226 21.29 14.98 6.02
C LYS A 226 21.26 14.69 7.51
#